data_AF-A0A0N6ZME1-F1
#
_entry.id   AF-A0A0N6ZME1-F1
#
_cell.length_a   1.000
_cell.length_b   1.000
_cell.length_c   1.000
_cell.angle_alpha   90.00
_cell.angle_beta   90.00
_cell.angle_gamma   90.00
#
_symmetry.space_group_name_H-M   'P 1'
#
loop_
_entity.id
_entity.type
_entity.pdbx_description
1 polymer ?
#
loop_
_entity_poly.entity_id
_entity_poly.type
_entity_poly.pdbx_seq_one_letter_code
_entity_poly.pdbx_strand_id
1 'polypeptide(L)'
;MNDFIRIRPAARRRVPFARWAVSQNPKIRTVSQSEFGVPPVLFVDMPEDLLRGSLVDGRPYVSPLDQEEETEAAGPGAPELLGVATRGPDGFLEAVPGQPLPEVPAHIYGPDAVPLPADFAPLEDAPETYELSGVLVGETGPETYVPLGDTSGDTPGGALAQGGDTAGETPAVTSEDTPGDTGDTAGDTSGGTGRSFPCGACPRAFKSERGRDSHRRQVHGR
;
A
#
# COMPACT_ATOMS: atom_id res chain seq x y z
N MET A 1 -1.57 22.71 11.23
CA MET A 1 -1.18 21.75 10.17
C MET A 1 -1.71 20.40 10.60
N ASN A 2 -2.52 19.72 9.78
CA ASN A 2 -2.96 18.37 10.12
C ASN A 2 -1.85 17.41 9.75
N ASP A 3 -1.13 16.90 10.75
CA ASP A 3 -0.20 15.79 10.53
C ASP A 3 -1.00 14.51 10.29
N PHE A 4 -0.70 13.85 9.17
CA PHE A 4 -1.23 12.54 8.82
C PHE A 4 -0.05 11.58 8.71
N ILE A 5 -0.20 10.41 9.32
CA ILE A 5 0.72 9.29 9.15
C ILE A 5 0.38 8.63 7.83
N ARG A 6 1.35 8.46 6.95
CA ARG A 6 1.12 7.86 5.64
C ARG A 6 1.29 6.35 5.71
N ILE A 7 0.30 5.62 5.23
CA ILE A 7 0.30 4.16 5.27
C ILE A 7 0.11 3.61 3.88
N ARG A 8 1.02 2.74 3.46
CA ARG A 8 0.91 1.92 2.24
C ARG A 8 0.62 0.47 2.64
N PRO A 9 -0.64 0.02 2.56
CA PRO A 9 -1.00 -1.34 2.93
C PRO A 9 -0.35 -2.36 1.99
N ALA A 10 0.05 -3.51 2.54
CA ALA A 10 0.46 -4.67 1.73
C ALA A 10 -0.63 -5.04 0.71
N ALA A 11 -0.26 -5.50 -0.49
CA ALA A 11 -1.21 -5.78 -1.57
C ALA A 11 -2.38 -6.69 -1.13
N ARG A 12 -2.08 -7.76 -0.39
CA ARG A 12 -3.07 -8.71 0.17
C ARG A 12 -3.98 -8.10 1.26
N ARG A 13 -3.58 -6.98 1.87
CA ARG A 13 -4.29 -6.29 2.97
C ARG A 13 -5.04 -5.04 2.52
N ARG A 14 -4.96 -4.62 1.25
CA ARG A 14 -5.63 -3.41 0.75
C ARG A 14 -7.15 -3.44 0.93
N VAL A 15 -7.80 -4.56 0.63
CA VAL A 15 -9.26 -4.72 0.77
C VAL A 15 -9.71 -4.62 2.24
N PRO A 16 -9.16 -5.40 3.19
CA PRO A 16 -9.56 -5.27 4.59
C PRO A 16 -9.18 -3.90 5.18
N PHE A 17 -8.05 -3.32 4.76
CA PHE A 17 -7.68 -1.95 5.14
C PHE A 17 -8.71 -0.94 4.66
N ALA A 18 -9.14 -1.01 3.40
CA ALA A 18 -10.15 -0.11 2.85
C ALA A 18 -11.50 -0.24 3.59
N ARG A 19 -11.92 -1.46 3.94
CA ARG A 19 -13.12 -1.68 4.75
C ARG A 19 -13.03 -1.01 6.12
N TRP A 20 -11.90 -1.16 6.80
CA TRP A 20 -11.64 -0.48 8.08
C TRP A 20 -11.57 1.05 7.91
N ALA A 21 -10.92 1.54 6.86
CA ALA A 21 -10.77 2.97 6.61
C ALA A 21 -12.12 3.67 6.40
N VAL A 22 -13.05 3.02 5.69
CA VAL A 22 -14.38 3.56 5.41
C VAL A 22 -15.25 3.64 6.68
N SER A 23 -15.02 2.80 7.69
CA SER A 23 -15.76 2.85 8.96
C SER A 23 -15.28 3.93 9.94
N GLN A 24 -14.12 4.56 9.71
CA GLN A 24 -13.57 5.51 10.67
C GLN A 24 -14.29 6.86 10.70
N ASN A 25 -14.24 7.50 11.88
CA ASN A 25 -14.61 8.89 12.12
C ASN A 25 -13.60 9.51 13.11
N PRO A 26 -12.71 10.43 12.70
CA PRO A 26 -12.69 11.15 11.42
C PRO A 26 -12.36 10.27 10.20
N LYS A 27 -12.74 10.74 9.01
CA LYS A 27 -12.47 10.01 7.76
C LYS A 27 -10.98 10.02 7.42
N ILE A 28 -10.45 8.85 7.09
CA ILE A 28 -9.10 8.68 6.54
C ILE A 28 -9.05 9.31 5.14
N ARG A 29 -7.97 10.02 4.83
CA ARG A 29 -7.78 10.65 3.52
C ARG A 29 -6.97 9.74 2.62
N THR A 30 -7.26 9.72 1.33
CA THR A 30 -6.42 9.06 0.33
C THR A 30 -5.35 10.06 -0.13
N VAL A 31 -4.07 9.72 0.03
CA VAL A 31 -2.93 10.58 -0.35
C VAL A 31 -2.45 10.23 -1.75
N SER A 32 -2.43 8.94 -2.09
CA SER A 32 -2.12 8.44 -3.44
C SER A 32 -2.93 7.17 -3.73
N GLN A 33 -2.79 6.61 -4.94
CA GLN A 33 -3.46 5.36 -5.32
C GLN A 33 -3.14 4.17 -4.40
N SER A 34 -2.02 4.22 -3.66
CA SER A 34 -1.58 3.15 -2.77
C SER A 34 -1.37 3.58 -1.32
N GLU A 35 -1.59 4.85 -0.99
CA GLU A 35 -1.20 5.45 0.28
C GLU A 35 -2.37 6.23 0.91
N PHE A 36 -2.57 6.01 2.20
CA PHE A 36 -3.64 6.59 2.99
C PHE A 36 -3.04 7.47 4.09
N GLY A 37 -3.60 8.65 4.27
CA GLY A 37 -3.27 9.58 5.34
C GLY A 37 -4.16 9.32 6.54
N VAL A 38 -3.61 8.65 7.55
CA VAL A 38 -4.30 8.29 8.78
C VAL A 38 -3.99 9.33 9.86
N PRO A 39 -5.00 9.94 10.48
CA PRO A 39 -4.80 10.79 11.65
C PRO A 39 -4.07 10.03 12.78
N PRO A 40 -3.10 10.64 13.49
CA PRO A 40 -2.35 9.98 14.56
C PRO A 40 -3.22 9.32 15.63
N VAL A 41 -4.37 9.93 15.96
CA VAL A 41 -5.32 9.40 16.93
C VAL A 41 -5.95 8.06 16.48
N LEU A 42 -6.16 7.87 15.18
CA LEU A 42 -6.73 6.62 14.62
C LEU A 42 -5.67 5.55 14.36
N PHE A 43 -4.39 5.94 14.32
CA PHE A 43 -3.31 5.00 14.11
C PHE A 43 -3.17 4.02 15.29
N VAL A 44 -3.40 4.50 16.51
CA VAL A 44 -3.32 3.69 17.74
C VAL A 44 -4.41 2.63 17.80
N ASP A 45 -5.60 2.92 17.29
CA ASP A 45 -6.76 2.00 17.28
C ASP A 45 -6.77 1.05 16.08
N MET A 46 -5.81 1.17 15.18
CA MET A 46 -5.77 0.37 13.97
C MET A 46 -5.34 -1.06 14.27
N PRO A 47 -6.08 -2.07 13.79
CA PRO A 47 -5.74 -3.46 14.08
C PRO A 47 -4.42 -3.84 13.40
N GLU A 48 -3.53 -4.42 14.20
CA GLU A 48 -2.16 -4.77 13.83
C GLU A 48 -2.06 -5.72 12.62
N ASP A 49 -3.05 -6.60 12.45
CA ASP A 49 -3.14 -7.48 11.28
C ASP A 49 -3.18 -6.75 9.94
N LEU A 50 -3.68 -5.50 9.93
CA LEU A 50 -3.68 -4.63 8.75
C LEU A 50 -2.33 -3.95 8.53
N LEU A 51 -1.56 -3.74 9.60
CA LEU A 51 -0.24 -3.13 9.56
C LEU A 51 0.85 -4.11 9.15
N ARG A 52 0.69 -5.41 9.42
CA ARG A 52 1.70 -6.42 9.09
C ARG A 52 2.04 -6.44 7.59
N GLY A 53 3.30 -6.11 7.29
CA GLY A 53 3.84 -6.00 5.92
C GLY A 53 3.51 -4.70 5.19
N SER A 54 2.89 -3.73 5.86
CA SER A 54 2.62 -2.40 5.33
C SER A 54 3.82 -1.47 5.55
N LEU A 55 3.90 -0.38 4.78
CA LEU A 55 4.87 0.69 5.03
C LEU A 55 4.18 1.86 5.74
N VAL A 56 4.74 2.30 6.87
CA VAL A 56 4.32 3.47 7.66
C VAL A 56 5.38 4.54 7.47
N ASP A 57 5.01 5.67 6.85
CA ASP A 57 5.90 6.76 6.45
C ASP A 57 7.15 6.27 5.68
N GLY A 58 6.95 5.27 4.83
CA GLY A 58 8.00 4.64 4.03
C GLY A 58 8.82 3.57 4.76
N ARG A 59 8.61 3.36 6.06
CA ARG A 59 9.31 2.33 6.85
C ARG A 59 8.45 1.07 6.98
N PRO A 60 8.99 -0.14 6.86
CA PRO A 60 8.22 -1.35 7.12
C PRO A 60 7.73 -1.35 8.56
N TYR A 61 6.44 -1.65 8.74
CA TYR A 61 5.88 -1.84 10.06
C TYR A 61 6.42 -3.14 10.67
N VAL A 62 6.95 -3.03 11.88
CA VAL A 62 7.40 -4.16 12.70
C VAL A 62 6.45 -4.26 13.88
N SER A 63 5.81 -5.42 14.03
CA SER A 63 4.97 -5.71 15.19
C SER A 63 5.86 -5.81 16.43
N PRO A 64 5.46 -5.24 17.57
CA PRO A 64 6.15 -5.48 18.84
C PRO A 64 6.24 -6.98 19.18
N LEU A 65 5.23 -7.78 18.82
CA LEU A 65 5.24 -9.23 19.04
C LEU A 65 6.28 -9.93 18.17
N ASP A 66 6.35 -9.55 16.88
CA ASP A 66 7.37 -10.10 15.97
C ASP A 66 8.80 -9.72 16.44
N GLN A 67 8.96 -8.55 17.09
CA GLN A 67 10.24 -8.11 17.67
C GLN A 67 10.62 -8.90 18.94
N GLU A 68 9.66 -9.25 19.78
CA GLU A 68 9.88 -10.11 20.95
C GLU A 68 10.32 -11.52 20.52
N GLU A 69 9.66 -12.11 19.52
CA GLU A 69 10.03 -13.43 18.98
C GLU A 69 11.43 -13.43 18.34
N GLU A 70 11.81 -12.38 17.61
CA GLU A 70 13.15 -12.26 17.02
C GLU A 70 14.24 -12.09 18.10
N THR A 71 13.92 -11.38 19.19
CA THR A 71 14.82 -11.20 20.33
C THR A 71 14.95 -12.48 21.17
N GLU A 72 13.90 -13.31 21.25
CA GLU A 72 13.91 -14.58 21.99
C GLU A 72 14.50 -15.73 21.16
N ALA A 73 14.34 -15.70 19.84
CA ALA A 73 14.98 -16.63 18.90
C ALA A 73 16.47 -16.34 18.67
N ALA A 74 16.94 -15.14 19.04
CA ALA A 74 18.35 -14.92 19.32
C ALA A 74 18.71 -15.69 20.61
N GLY A 75 18.90 -17.01 20.46
CA GLY A 75 19.39 -17.85 21.53
C GLY A 75 20.68 -17.26 22.14
N PRO A 76 21.08 -17.69 23.35
CA PRO A 76 22.22 -17.17 24.12
C PRO A 76 23.63 -17.33 23.46
N GLY A 77 23.70 -17.41 22.13
CA GLY A 77 24.93 -17.44 21.33
C GLY A 77 24.79 -16.75 19.96
N ALA A 78 23.80 -15.88 19.74
CA ALA A 78 23.86 -14.97 18.61
C ALA A 78 25.13 -14.10 18.76
N PRO A 79 26.01 -14.01 17.75
CA PRO A 79 27.17 -13.15 17.84
C PRO A 79 26.65 -11.74 18.05
N GLU A 80 26.89 -11.21 19.25
CA GLU A 80 26.72 -9.79 19.53
C GLU A 80 27.31 -9.04 18.35
N LEU A 81 26.55 -8.09 17.80
CA LEU A 81 27.11 -7.07 16.93
C LEU A 81 28.14 -6.29 17.75
N LEU A 82 29.35 -6.86 17.79
CA LEU A 82 30.60 -6.35 18.34
C LEU A 82 30.89 -5.02 17.65
N GLY A 83 30.30 -3.95 18.16
CA GLY A 83 30.40 -2.62 17.57
C GLY A 83 29.56 -1.57 18.27
N VAL A 84 28.46 -1.95 18.93
CA VAL A 84 27.79 -1.08 19.91
C VAL A 84 28.27 -1.52 21.28
N ALA A 85 29.01 -0.65 21.96
CA ALA A 85 29.68 -0.95 23.21
C ALA A 85 28.70 -1.46 24.29
N THR A 86 28.49 -2.77 24.32
CA THR A 86 27.94 -3.47 25.48
C THR A 86 29.03 -3.45 26.55
N ARG A 87 28.62 -2.94 27.71
CA ARG A 87 29.43 -2.72 28.90
C ARG A 87 30.07 -4.03 29.36
N GLY A 88 31.32 -4.27 28.99
CA GLY A 88 32.13 -5.33 29.58
C GLY A 88 32.37 -5.09 31.07
N PRO A 89 32.68 -6.15 31.84
CA PRO A 89 32.94 -6.06 33.29
C PRO A 89 34.15 -5.17 33.64
N ASP A 90 35.01 -4.86 32.67
CA ASP A 90 36.23 -4.06 32.86
C ASP A 90 36.06 -2.55 32.59
N GLY A 91 34.83 -2.08 32.35
CA GLY A 91 34.53 -0.66 32.21
C GLY A 91 35.01 -0.04 30.89
N PHE A 92 34.38 1.05 30.51
CA PHE A 92 34.77 1.81 29.32
C PHE A 92 36.14 2.45 29.57
N LEU A 93 37.15 2.15 28.74
CA LEU A 93 38.24 3.09 28.53
C LEU A 93 37.67 4.25 27.73
N GLU A 94 37.13 5.23 28.44
CA GLU A 94 36.70 6.50 27.87
C GLU A 94 37.92 7.11 27.17
N ALA A 95 37.86 7.24 25.84
CA ALA A 95 38.96 7.80 25.07
C ALA A 95 39.17 9.25 25.51
N VAL A 96 40.28 9.51 26.22
CA VAL A 96 40.66 10.86 26.62
C VAL A 96 41.04 11.64 25.35
N PRO A 97 40.37 12.76 25.05
CA PRO A 97 40.74 13.60 23.91
C PRO A 97 42.23 13.97 23.97
N GLY A 98 42.99 13.59 22.95
CA GLY A 98 44.43 13.86 22.85
C GLY A 98 45.36 12.67 23.07
N GLN A 99 44.86 11.49 23.48
CA GLN A 99 45.66 10.27 23.37
C GLN A 99 45.62 9.71 21.93
N PRO A 100 46.76 9.24 21.39
CA PRO A 100 46.77 8.58 20.10
C PRO A 100 45.92 7.31 20.17
N LEU A 101 45.10 7.07 19.14
CA LEU A 101 44.30 5.85 19.05
C LEU A 101 45.24 4.63 19.16
N PRO A 102 44.85 3.58 19.92
CA PRO A 102 45.61 2.34 19.93
C PRO A 102 45.69 1.76 18.51
N GLU A 103 46.87 1.30 18.12
CA GLU A 103 47.08 0.68 16.82
C GLU A 103 46.21 -0.57 16.70
N VAL A 104 45.34 -0.61 15.68
CA VAL A 104 44.50 -1.77 15.43
C VAL A 104 45.40 -2.90 14.95
N PRO A 105 45.41 -4.06 15.64
CA PRO A 105 46.32 -5.13 15.29
C PRO A 105 45.94 -5.74 13.93
N ALA A 106 46.94 -6.02 13.10
CA ALA A 106 46.77 -6.37 11.69
C ALA A 106 45.93 -7.64 11.44
N HIS A 107 45.77 -8.52 12.42
CA HIS A 107 44.97 -9.75 12.31
C HIS A 107 43.46 -9.51 12.27
N ILE A 108 42.99 -8.30 12.59
CA ILE A 108 41.58 -7.90 12.44
C ILE A 108 41.21 -7.76 10.96
N TYR A 109 42.19 -7.43 10.11
CA TYR A 109 41.99 -7.40 8.67
C TYR A 109 41.98 -8.83 8.13
N GLY A 110 40.90 -9.20 7.43
CA GLY A 110 40.81 -10.50 6.76
C GLY A 110 41.92 -10.68 5.73
N PRO A 111 42.24 -11.92 5.32
CA PRO A 111 43.32 -12.21 4.38
C PRO A 111 43.12 -11.56 3.00
N ASP A 112 41.88 -11.18 2.67
CA ASP A 112 41.52 -10.50 1.42
C ASP A 112 41.53 -8.96 1.54
N ALA A 113 41.98 -8.41 2.67
CA ALA A 113 42.07 -6.97 2.84
C ALA A 113 43.17 -6.40 1.93
N VAL A 114 42.78 -5.62 0.93
CA VAL A 114 43.70 -4.89 0.06
C VAL A 114 44.11 -3.60 0.78
N PRO A 115 45.40 -3.38 1.07
CA PRO A 115 45.86 -2.14 1.66
C PRO A 115 45.60 -0.99 0.68
N LEU A 116 44.94 0.05 1.17
CA LEU A 116 44.76 1.27 0.41
C LEU A 116 46.13 1.94 0.19
N PRO A 117 46.42 2.45 -1.02
CA PRO A 117 47.65 3.18 -1.28
C PRO A 117 47.73 4.41 -0.37
N ALA A 118 48.90 4.65 0.23
CA ALA A 118 49.12 5.75 1.18
C ALA A 118 49.03 7.15 0.55
N ASP A 119 49.05 7.23 -0.79
CA ASP A 119 48.99 8.48 -1.57
C ASP A 119 47.56 8.81 -2.03
N PHE A 120 46.61 8.87 -1.09
CA PHE A 120 45.40 9.65 -1.35
C PHE A 120 45.80 11.13 -1.27
N ALA A 121 46.20 11.70 -2.42
CA ALA A 121 46.37 13.13 -2.56
C ALA A 121 45.09 13.84 -2.05
N PRO A 122 45.21 14.91 -1.24
CA PRO A 122 44.06 15.68 -0.79
C PRO A 122 43.20 16.08 -2.00
N LEU A 123 41.89 15.89 -1.85
CA LEU A 123 40.86 16.21 -2.85
C LEU A 123 40.67 17.73 -2.99
N GLU A 124 41.75 18.50 -3.08
CA GLU A 124 41.73 19.97 -3.20
C GLU A 124 42.08 20.45 -4.62
N ASP A 125 42.36 19.54 -5.57
CA ASP A 125 42.75 19.92 -6.93
C ASP A 125 42.07 19.08 -8.03
N ALA A 126 40.77 18.79 -7.84
CA ALA A 126 39.94 18.26 -8.92
C ALA A 126 39.54 19.41 -9.86
N PRO A 127 39.91 19.41 -11.15
CA PRO A 127 39.41 20.39 -12.10
C PRO A 127 37.89 20.21 -12.27
N GLU A 128 37.10 21.27 -12.05
CA GLU A 128 35.63 21.33 -12.20
C GLU A 128 35.12 21.22 -13.65
N THR A 129 35.71 20.36 -14.48
CA THR A 129 35.23 20.13 -15.84
C THR A 129 35.21 18.65 -16.18
N TYR A 130 34.31 17.92 -15.53
CA TYR A 130 33.69 16.75 -16.15
C TYR A 130 32.48 17.24 -16.94
N GLU A 131 32.71 17.68 -18.17
CA GLU A 131 31.65 17.66 -19.17
C GLU A 131 31.14 16.21 -19.26
N LEU A 132 29.86 16.01 -18.94
CA LEU A 132 29.14 14.77 -19.20
C LEU A 132 29.10 14.51 -20.72
N SER A 133 30.18 13.93 -21.24
CA SER A 133 30.25 13.35 -22.58
C SER A 133 30.27 11.83 -22.45
N GLY A 134 29.15 11.28 -21.96
CA GLY A 134 28.87 9.85 -21.90
C GLY A 134 27.71 9.52 -22.85
N VAL A 135 28.07 9.19 -24.09
CA VAL A 135 27.18 8.70 -25.15
C VAL A 135 26.46 7.42 -24.68
N LEU A 136 25.15 7.49 -24.47
CA LEU A 136 24.30 6.30 -24.51
C LEU A 136 23.91 6.05 -25.97
N VAL A 137 24.63 5.12 -26.59
CA VAL A 137 24.32 4.53 -27.88
C VAL A 137 22.93 3.90 -27.79
N GLY A 138 21.99 4.43 -28.59
CA GLY A 138 20.71 3.79 -28.83
C GLY A 138 20.93 2.51 -29.63
N GLU A 139 20.69 1.36 -29.01
CA GLU A 139 20.47 0.12 -29.74
C GLU A 139 18.98 0.03 -30.08
N THR A 140 18.70 0.33 -31.34
CA THR A 140 17.42 0.18 -32.03
C THR A 140 16.95 -1.27 -31.97
N GLY A 141 15.99 -1.57 -31.09
CA GLY A 141 14.96 -2.58 -31.35
C GLY A 141 13.73 -1.88 -31.92
N PRO A 142 12.99 -2.44 -32.89
CA PRO A 142 11.75 -1.85 -33.33
C PRO A 142 10.76 -1.86 -32.17
N GLU A 143 10.44 -0.65 -31.70
CA GLU A 143 9.32 -0.33 -30.81
C GLU A 143 8.06 -1.01 -31.37
N THR A 144 7.73 -2.19 -30.82
CA THR A 144 6.42 -2.80 -31.04
C THR A 144 5.44 -2.03 -30.19
N TYR A 145 4.87 -0.98 -30.79
CA TYR A 145 3.73 -0.26 -30.29
C TYR A 145 2.55 -1.24 -30.19
N VAL A 146 2.28 -1.75 -28.98
CA VAL A 146 1.03 -2.42 -28.68
C VAL A 146 0.05 -1.30 -28.29
N PRO A 147 -0.91 -0.91 -29.15
CA PRO A 147 -1.96 -0.03 -28.69
C PRO A 147 -2.66 -0.72 -27.53
N LEU A 148 -2.69 -0.04 -26.38
CA LEU A 148 -3.61 -0.34 -25.29
C LEU A 148 -5.01 -0.21 -25.88
N GLY A 149 -5.51 -1.32 -26.41
CA GLY A 149 -6.90 -1.46 -26.82
C GLY A 149 -7.76 -1.15 -25.61
N ASP A 150 -8.68 -0.22 -25.82
CA ASP A 150 -9.74 0.12 -24.90
C ASP A 150 -10.52 -1.17 -24.58
N THR A 151 -10.20 -1.82 -23.45
CA THR A 151 -10.96 -2.97 -22.96
C THR A 151 -12.23 -2.48 -22.27
N SER A 152 -13.03 -1.74 -23.00
CA SER A 152 -14.47 -1.67 -22.81
C SER A 152 -15.07 -2.90 -23.50
N GLY A 153 -15.55 -3.85 -22.71
CA GLY A 153 -16.43 -4.89 -23.23
C GLY A 153 -16.09 -6.31 -22.79
N ASP A 154 -16.97 -6.81 -21.94
CA ASP A 154 -17.68 -8.05 -22.21
C ASP A 154 -17.13 -9.35 -21.60
N THR A 155 -17.84 -9.76 -20.55
CA THR A 155 -17.97 -11.14 -20.15
C THR A 155 -18.87 -11.85 -21.15
N PRO A 156 -18.39 -12.93 -21.78
CA PRO A 156 -19.14 -14.18 -21.73
C PRO A 156 -18.20 -15.32 -21.33
N GLY A 157 -18.56 -16.15 -20.36
CA GLY A 157 -19.67 -17.09 -20.52
C GLY A 157 -19.08 -18.47 -20.76
N GLY A 158 -18.65 -19.11 -19.68
CA GLY A 158 -18.37 -20.54 -19.70
C GLY A 158 -19.70 -21.30 -19.67
N ALA A 159 -20.07 -21.90 -20.80
CA ALA A 159 -20.98 -23.05 -20.86
C ALA A 159 -20.95 -23.67 -22.26
N LEU A 160 -20.15 -24.72 -22.43
CA LEU A 160 -20.42 -25.72 -23.46
C LEU A 160 -21.34 -26.77 -22.82
N ALA A 161 -22.59 -26.88 -23.32
CA ALA A 161 -23.18 -28.13 -23.80
C ALA A 161 -24.70 -27.99 -24.03
N GLN A 162 -25.08 -28.16 -25.31
CA GLN A 162 -26.31 -28.83 -25.83
C GLN A 162 -27.64 -28.14 -25.50
N GLY A 163 -28.53 -27.80 -26.44
CA GLY A 163 -28.83 -28.29 -27.78
C GLY A 163 -30.37 -28.25 -27.91
N GLY A 164 -30.92 -27.78 -29.02
CA GLY A 164 -32.37 -27.80 -29.23
C GLY A 164 -32.90 -26.69 -30.12
N ASP A 165 -33.02 -27.02 -31.40
CA ASP A 165 -33.69 -26.28 -32.46
C ASP A 165 -35.10 -25.80 -32.07
N THR A 166 -35.49 -24.61 -32.54
CA THR A 166 -36.76 -24.42 -33.26
C THR A 166 -36.82 -23.04 -33.91
N ALA A 167 -37.13 -23.07 -35.20
CA ALA A 167 -37.34 -21.93 -36.06
C ALA A 167 -38.59 -21.11 -35.67
N GLY A 168 -38.57 -19.80 -35.93
CA GLY A 168 -39.73 -18.94 -35.78
C GLY A 168 -39.43 -17.48 -36.11
N GLU A 169 -39.59 -17.13 -37.39
CA GLU A 169 -40.26 -15.93 -37.89
C GLU A 169 -39.82 -14.52 -37.40
N THR A 170 -39.28 -13.75 -38.36
CA THR A 170 -39.13 -12.28 -38.44
C THR A 170 -40.43 -11.51 -38.12
N PRO A 171 -40.42 -10.23 -37.65
CA PRO A 171 -39.93 -9.11 -38.48
C PRO A 171 -39.19 -7.96 -37.77
N ALA A 172 -38.47 -7.23 -38.62
CA ALA A 172 -37.82 -5.97 -38.37
C ALA A 172 -38.76 -4.91 -37.75
N VAL A 173 -38.27 -4.24 -36.71
CA VAL A 173 -38.76 -2.92 -36.29
C VAL A 173 -37.56 -2.00 -36.13
N THR A 174 -37.51 -1.02 -37.03
CA THR A 174 -36.73 0.21 -36.92
C THR A 174 -37.36 1.09 -35.86
N SER A 175 -36.59 1.59 -34.89
CA SER A 175 -36.91 2.83 -34.17
C SER A 175 -35.62 3.41 -33.60
N GLU A 176 -35.32 4.61 -34.08
CA GLU A 176 -34.28 5.52 -33.62
C GLU A 176 -34.61 6.08 -32.22
N ASP A 177 -33.63 6.75 -31.62
CA ASP A 177 -33.75 7.67 -30.49
C ASP A 177 -33.82 7.07 -29.06
N THR A 178 -32.70 7.17 -28.33
CA THR A 178 -32.75 7.34 -26.87
C THR A 178 -31.69 8.37 -26.46
N PRO A 179 -32.11 9.58 -26.03
CA PRO A 179 -31.22 10.62 -25.55
C PRO A 179 -30.75 10.36 -24.11
N GLY A 180 -29.67 11.02 -23.73
CA GLY A 180 -28.80 10.73 -22.60
C GLY A 180 -29.48 10.55 -21.23
N ASP A 181 -28.98 9.54 -20.50
CA ASP A 181 -29.10 9.44 -19.05
C ASP A 181 -27.76 9.86 -18.43
N THR A 182 -27.59 11.16 -18.25
CA THR A 182 -26.57 11.70 -17.35
C THR A 182 -26.99 11.35 -15.93
N GLY A 183 -26.52 10.21 -15.44
CA GLY A 183 -26.68 9.80 -14.06
C GLY A 183 -25.97 10.75 -13.11
N ASP A 184 -26.67 11.82 -12.72
CA ASP A 184 -26.39 12.69 -11.61
C ASP A 184 -26.09 11.85 -10.35
N THR A 185 -24.82 11.75 -10.01
CA THR A 185 -24.37 11.17 -8.75
C THR A 185 -24.47 12.24 -7.66
N ALA A 186 -25.70 12.66 -7.36
CA ALA A 186 -25.98 13.45 -6.18
C ALA A 186 -25.87 12.55 -4.95
N GLY A 187 -24.68 12.55 -4.34
CA GLY A 187 -24.45 12.03 -3.01
C GLY A 187 -25.27 12.81 -1.99
N ASP A 188 -26.44 12.28 -1.66
CA ASP A 188 -27.24 12.77 -0.55
C ASP A 188 -26.63 12.28 0.77
N THR A 189 -25.63 13.02 1.26
CA THR A 189 -25.22 12.99 2.67
C THR A 189 -26.24 13.75 3.52
N SER A 190 -27.42 13.17 3.69
CA SER A 190 -28.38 13.65 4.67
C SER A 190 -28.15 12.96 6.02
N GLY A 191 -27.32 13.59 6.84
CA GLY A 191 -27.48 13.53 8.29
C GLY A 191 -28.80 14.24 8.64
N GLY A 192 -29.82 13.48 9.03
CA GLY A 192 -31.14 14.04 9.33
C GLY A 192 -32.04 13.08 10.09
N THR A 193 -32.13 13.28 11.41
CA THR A 193 -33.27 12.97 12.29
C THR A 193 -34.02 11.66 12.00
N GLY A 194 -33.65 10.57 12.70
CA GLY A 194 -34.52 9.59 13.37
C GLY A 194 -35.80 9.03 12.72
N ARG A 195 -36.14 9.33 11.47
CA ARG A 195 -37.36 8.84 10.83
C ARG A 195 -37.10 7.43 10.33
N SER A 196 -37.65 6.45 11.03
CA SER A 196 -37.70 5.07 10.56
C SER A 196 -38.73 4.94 9.43
N PHE A 197 -38.37 4.24 8.36
CA PHE A 197 -39.24 3.95 7.22
C PHE A 197 -39.75 2.51 7.32
N PRO A 198 -40.96 2.26 7.85
CA PRO A 198 -41.49 0.90 7.96
C PRO A 198 -41.85 0.33 6.58
N CYS A 199 -41.66 -0.97 6.41
CA CYS A 199 -42.22 -1.69 5.27
C CYS A 199 -43.74 -1.88 5.49
N GLY A 200 -44.57 -1.58 4.50
CA GLY A 200 -46.02 -1.79 4.60
C GLY A 200 -46.45 -3.26 4.52
N ALA A 201 -45.54 -4.16 4.14
CA ALA A 201 -45.83 -5.59 3.93
C ALA A 201 -45.23 -6.50 5.02
N CYS A 202 -44.31 -6.00 5.84
CA CYS A 202 -43.67 -6.76 6.91
C CYS A 202 -43.22 -5.83 8.05
N PRO A 203 -42.95 -6.35 9.27
CA PRO A 203 -42.64 -5.50 10.43
C PRO A 203 -41.24 -4.86 10.41
N ARG A 204 -40.46 -5.00 9.32
CA ARG A 204 -39.11 -4.42 9.23
C ARG A 204 -39.16 -2.90 9.02
N ALA A 205 -38.28 -2.19 9.72
CA ALA A 205 -38.07 -0.76 9.56
C ALA A 205 -36.67 -0.45 9.02
N PHE A 206 -36.57 0.55 8.16
CA PHE A 206 -35.34 0.97 7.49
C PHE A 206 -34.93 2.37 7.91
N LYS A 207 -33.62 2.64 7.83
CA LYS A 207 -33.04 3.96 8.13
C LYS A 207 -33.14 4.94 6.95
N SER A 208 -33.58 4.46 5.78
CA SER A 208 -33.76 5.28 4.58
C SER A 208 -34.91 4.75 3.72
N GLU A 209 -35.56 5.65 3.01
CA GLU A 209 -36.62 5.33 2.04
C GLU A 209 -36.10 4.41 0.92
N ARG A 210 -34.89 4.68 0.41
CA ARG A 210 -34.22 3.83 -0.59
C ARG A 210 -34.07 2.39 -0.12
N GLY A 211 -33.68 2.19 1.15
CA GLY A 211 -33.53 0.86 1.74
C GLY A 211 -34.86 0.10 1.84
N ARG A 212 -35.94 0.79 2.23
CA ARG A 212 -37.30 0.23 2.26
C ARG A 212 -37.74 -0.21 0.85
N ASP A 213 -37.50 0.61 -0.15
CA ASP A 213 -37.93 0.33 -1.53
C ASP A 213 -37.16 -0.82 -2.18
N SER A 214 -35.84 -0.90 -1.98
CA SER A 214 -35.05 -2.06 -2.41
C SER A 214 -35.52 -3.35 -1.75
N HIS A 215 -35.80 -3.33 -0.44
CA HIS A 215 -36.35 -4.48 0.27
C HIS A 215 -37.72 -4.89 -0.28
N ARG A 216 -38.62 -3.93 -0.54
CA ARG A 216 -39.94 -4.20 -1.11
C ARG A 216 -39.84 -4.91 -2.45
N ARG A 217 -38.94 -4.49 -3.34
CA ARG A 217 -38.72 -5.15 -4.64
C ARG A 217 -38.14 -6.56 -4.49
N GLN A 218 -37.16 -6.75 -3.60
CA GLN A 218 -36.47 -8.03 -3.45
C GLN A 218 -37.26 -9.10 -2.70
N VAL A 219 -38.08 -8.70 -1.72
CA VAL A 219 -38.76 -9.64 -0.82
C VAL A 219 -40.26 -9.75 -1.12
N HIS A 220 -40.87 -8.68 -1.63
CA HIS A 220 -42.31 -8.60 -1.89
C HIS A 220 -42.65 -8.34 -3.37
N GLY A 221 -41.66 -8.24 -4.26
CA GLY A 221 -41.86 -8.01 -5.69
C GLY A 221 -42.36 -9.25 -6.39
N ARG A 222 -43.68 -9.34 -6.55
CA ARG A 222 -44.35 -10.26 -7.46
C ARG A 222 -45.31 -9.46 -8.33
#